data_AF-A0AAJ2KKP4-F1
#
_entry.id   AF-A0AAJ2KKP4-F1
#
_cell.length_a   1.000
_cell.length_b   1.000
_cell.length_c   1.000
_cell.angle_alpha   90.00
_cell.angle_beta   90.00
_cell.angle_gamma   90.00
#
_symmetry.space_group_name_H-M   'P 1'
#
loop_
_entity.id
_entity.type
_entity.pdbx_description
1 polymer ?
#
loop_
_entity_poly.entity_id
_entity_poly.type
_entity_poly.pdbx_seq_one_letter_code
_entity_poly.pdbx_strand_id
1 'polypeptide(L)'
;MKREPVSNDTKISVRDKILLTAHDLFYSTGFRATGVDTLIKASKVTKVTFYRYFPSKSLLILAYLHYRHEIWISWFESTLRRHLVEGKIPSDAISETLCEWFISPEFHGCAFINASAEAKSEDIESEIKEICRDHKIETKKIIALLTKIADERVVNEIMLLIDGAIIHAQMGMDTDDVISPLKRALAGLIGG
;
A
#
# COMPACT_ATOMS: atom_id res chain seq x y z
N MET A 1 39.32 -7.05 -17.84
CA MET A 1 38.99 -7.76 -16.58
C MET A 1 37.49 -7.94 -16.55
N LYS A 2 36.99 -9.15 -16.87
CA LYS A 2 35.56 -9.45 -16.95
C LYS A 2 35.01 -9.51 -15.53
N ARG A 3 34.03 -8.67 -15.18
CA ARG A 3 33.29 -8.80 -13.92
C ARG A 3 32.18 -9.84 -14.17
N GLU A 4 32.25 -10.94 -13.44
CA GLU A 4 31.18 -11.94 -13.37
C GLU A 4 29.96 -11.34 -12.66
N PRO A 5 28.73 -11.75 -13.04
CA PRO A 5 27.54 -11.29 -12.34
C PRO A 5 27.40 -12.06 -11.03
N VAL A 6 27.28 -11.32 -9.93
CA VAL A 6 26.95 -11.88 -8.62
C VAL A 6 25.48 -12.29 -8.62
N SER A 7 25.18 -13.55 -8.92
CA SER A 7 23.84 -14.13 -8.78
C SER A 7 23.60 -14.50 -7.31
N ASN A 8 23.03 -13.59 -6.53
CA ASN A 8 22.56 -13.92 -5.18
C ASN A 8 21.11 -14.44 -5.26
N ASP A 9 20.96 -15.66 -5.76
CA ASP A 9 19.68 -16.34 -5.96
C ASP A 9 19.18 -16.89 -4.61
N THR A 10 18.66 -16.00 -3.77
CA THR A 10 18.10 -16.40 -2.47
C THR A 10 16.82 -17.20 -2.72
N LYS A 11 16.88 -18.52 -2.52
CA LYS A 11 15.73 -19.41 -2.69
C LYS A 11 14.59 -18.98 -1.74
N ILE A 12 13.53 -18.40 -2.29
CA ILE A 12 12.35 -17.93 -1.55
C ILE A 12 11.80 -19.06 -0.69
N SER A 13 11.53 -18.79 0.60
CA SER A 13 10.99 -19.81 1.50
C SER A 13 9.58 -20.23 1.08
N VAL A 14 9.14 -21.43 1.47
CA VAL A 14 7.77 -21.89 1.16
C VAL A 14 6.73 -20.98 1.81
N ARG A 15 7.01 -20.45 2.99
CA ARG A 15 6.14 -19.49 3.67
C ARG A 15 5.99 -18.21 2.86
N ASP A 16 7.10 -17.64 2.40
CA ASP A 16 7.10 -16.40 1.63
C ASP A 16 6.45 -16.60 0.27
N LYS A 17 6.63 -17.76 -0.36
CA LYS A 17 5.92 -18.10 -1.59
C LYS A 17 4.40 -18.05 -1.41
N ILE A 18 3.87 -18.61 -0.31
CA ILE A 18 2.44 -18.55 0.00
C ILE A 18 2.01 -17.10 0.24
N LEU A 19 2.79 -16.34 1.02
CA LEU A 19 2.50 -14.94 1.33
C LEU A 19 2.48 -14.05 0.09
N LEU A 20 3.47 -14.16 -0.79
CA LEU A 20 3.56 -13.40 -2.04
C LEU A 20 2.42 -13.77 -3.00
N THR A 21 2.07 -15.06 -3.09
CA THR A 21 0.89 -15.50 -3.87
C THR A 21 -0.39 -14.88 -3.31
N ALA A 22 -0.53 -14.87 -1.99
CA ALA A 22 -1.70 -14.29 -1.33
C ALA A 22 -1.75 -12.78 -1.51
N HIS A 23 -0.60 -12.11 -1.44
CA HIS A 23 -0.45 -10.70 -1.72
C HIS A 23 -1.01 -10.35 -3.10
N ASP A 24 -0.56 -11.04 -4.14
CA ASP A 24 -0.97 -10.73 -5.52
C ASP A 24 -2.47 -10.94 -5.70
N LEU A 25 -3.00 -12.06 -5.18
CA LEU A 25 -4.41 -12.40 -5.31
C LEU A 25 -5.32 -11.50 -4.46
N PHE A 26 -4.99 -11.27 -3.18
CA PHE A 26 -5.79 -10.44 -2.31
C PHE A 26 -5.77 -8.98 -2.74
N TYR A 27 -4.66 -8.47 -3.25
CA TYR A 27 -4.58 -7.08 -3.69
C TYR A 27 -5.36 -6.85 -4.99
N SER A 28 -5.30 -7.80 -5.94
CA SER A 28 -5.97 -7.66 -7.24
C SER A 28 -7.45 -8.02 -7.22
N THR A 29 -7.86 -9.01 -6.41
CA THR A 29 -9.23 -9.57 -6.46
C THR A 29 -10.01 -9.45 -5.14
N GLY A 30 -9.37 -8.99 -4.06
CA GLY A 30 -9.97 -8.96 -2.73
C GLY A 30 -9.85 -10.31 -2.02
N PHE A 31 -9.75 -10.27 -0.68
CA PHE A 31 -9.60 -11.50 0.08
C PHE A 31 -10.89 -12.29 0.16
N ARG A 32 -12.07 -11.65 0.16
CA ARG A 32 -13.36 -12.35 0.21
C ARG A 32 -13.57 -13.23 -1.04
N ALA A 33 -13.22 -12.71 -2.22
CA ALA A 33 -13.32 -13.45 -3.49
C ALA A 33 -12.24 -14.54 -3.64
N THR A 34 -11.15 -14.45 -2.88
CA THR A 34 -10.04 -15.40 -2.96
C THR A 34 -10.21 -16.58 -1.99
N GLY A 35 -10.55 -17.75 -2.52
CA GLY A 35 -10.65 -19.00 -1.73
C GLY A 35 -9.29 -19.62 -1.38
N VAL A 36 -9.25 -20.45 -0.32
CA VAL A 36 -8.03 -21.16 0.10
C VAL A 36 -7.52 -22.12 -0.97
N ASP A 37 -8.41 -22.80 -1.69
CA ASP A 37 -8.01 -23.71 -2.77
C ASP A 37 -7.33 -22.96 -3.93
N THR A 38 -7.79 -21.73 -4.24
CA THR A 38 -7.14 -20.84 -5.21
C THR A 38 -5.72 -20.51 -4.77
N LEU A 39 -5.52 -20.16 -3.50
CA LEU A 39 -4.21 -19.85 -2.92
C LEU A 39 -3.27 -21.05 -2.97
N ILE A 40 -3.75 -22.24 -2.58
CA ILE A 40 -2.98 -23.49 -2.62
C ILE A 40 -2.53 -23.81 -4.04
N LYS A 41 -3.45 -23.74 -5.00
CA LYS A 41 -3.16 -24.01 -6.41
C LYS A 41 -2.15 -23.00 -6.99
N ALA A 42 -2.37 -21.71 -6.75
CA ALA A 42 -1.50 -20.65 -7.27
C ALA A 42 -0.10 -20.69 -6.65
N SER A 43 0.00 -20.97 -5.35
CA SER A 43 1.30 -21.11 -4.66
C SER A 43 2.00 -22.43 -4.96
N LYS A 44 1.36 -23.37 -5.66
CA LYS A 44 1.90 -24.69 -6.04
C LYS A 44 2.45 -25.44 -4.82
N VAL A 45 1.69 -25.47 -3.73
CA VAL A 45 1.99 -26.24 -2.51
C VAL A 45 0.86 -27.24 -2.24
N THR A 46 1.09 -28.21 -1.36
CA THR A 46 0.02 -29.12 -0.91
C THR A 46 -0.83 -28.44 0.17
N LYS A 47 -2.09 -28.89 0.34
CA LYS A 47 -2.97 -28.43 1.43
C LYS A 47 -2.31 -28.56 2.81
N VAL A 48 -1.67 -29.70 3.07
CA VAL A 48 -0.92 -29.94 4.32
C VAL A 48 0.21 -28.92 4.50
N THR A 49 0.96 -28.62 3.43
CA THR A 49 2.05 -27.62 3.48
C THR A 49 1.51 -26.22 3.71
N PHE A 50 0.39 -25.85 3.07
CA PHE A 50 -0.24 -24.55 3.25
C PHE A 50 -0.63 -24.33 4.73
N TYR A 51 -1.42 -25.24 5.29
CA TYR A 51 -1.87 -25.12 6.68
C TYR A 51 -0.76 -25.24 7.72
N ARG A 52 0.37 -25.88 7.37
CA ARG A 52 1.58 -25.89 8.22
C ARG A 52 2.16 -24.49 8.42
N TYR A 53 2.13 -23.63 7.39
CA TYR A 53 2.68 -22.27 7.45
C TYR A 53 1.63 -21.21 7.79
N PHE A 54 0.39 -21.39 7.33
CA PHE A 54 -0.74 -20.51 7.58
C PHE A 54 -1.94 -21.33 8.04
N PRO A 55 -2.12 -21.50 9.37
CA PRO A 55 -3.19 -22.33 9.93
C PRO A 55 -4.62 -21.89 9.55
N SER A 56 -4.80 -20.62 9.18
CA SER A 56 -6.07 -20.11 8.66
C SER A 56 -5.84 -19.05 7.58
N LYS A 57 -6.87 -18.81 6.76
CA LYS A 57 -6.88 -17.70 5.79
C LYS A 57 -6.83 -16.35 6.49
N SER A 58 -7.51 -16.20 7.62
CA SER A 58 -7.51 -14.97 8.43
C SER A 58 -6.09 -14.58 8.87
N LEU A 59 -5.28 -15.54 9.34
CA LEU A 59 -3.87 -15.27 9.68
C LEU A 59 -3.03 -14.89 8.44
N LEU A 60 -3.35 -15.45 7.28
CA LEU A 60 -2.71 -15.06 6.02
C LEU A 60 -3.13 -13.66 5.56
N ILE A 61 -4.38 -13.25 5.79
CA ILE A 61 -4.85 -11.87 5.53
C ILE A 61 -4.06 -10.88 6.39
N LEU A 62 -3.91 -11.14 7.69
CA LEU A 62 -3.13 -10.27 8.58
C LEU A 62 -1.67 -10.19 8.13
N ALA A 63 -1.04 -11.33 7.81
CA ALA A 63 0.32 -11.35 7.29
C ALA A 63 0.47 -10.59 5.97
N TYR A 64 -0.51 -10.70 5.07
CA TYR A 64 -0.58 -9.93 3.83
C TYR A 64 -0.63 -8.42 4.11
N LEU A 65 -1.49 -7.96 5.03
CA LEU A 65 -1.63 -6.54 5.33
C LEU A 65 -0.35 -5.95 5.94
N HIS A 66 0.33 -6.68 6.82
CA HIS A 66 1.63 -6.27 7.36
C HIS A 66 2.71 -6.20 6.29
N TYR A 67 2.85 -7.25 5.47
CA TYR A 67 3.77 -7.24 4.34
C TYR A 67 3.48 -6.06 3.41
N ARG A 68 2.20 -5.80 3.16
CA ARG A 68 1.78 -4.68 2.33
C ARG A 68 2.09 -3.31 2.87
N HIS A 69 1.97 -3.18 4.19
CA HIS A 69 2.31 -1.96 4.88
C HIS A 69 3.80 -1.67 4.70
N GLU A 70 4.65 -2.66 4.97
CA GLU A 70 6.10 -2.52 4.89
C GLU A 70 6.57 -2.08 3.50
N ILE A 71 6.14 -2.76 2.44
CA ILE A 71 6.57 -2.44 1.08
C ILE A 71 6.11 -1.03 0.66
N TRP A 72 4.86 -0.67 0.99
CA TRP A 72 4.29 0.59 0.54
C TRP A 72 4.87 1.77 1.33
N ILE A 73 5.01 1.63 2.66
CA ILE A 73 5.59 2.68 3.51
C ILE A 73 7.04 2.96 3.12
N SER A 74 7.84 1.92 2.89
CA SER A 74 9.22 2.08 2.46
C SER A 74 9.32 2.80 1.11
N TRP A 75 8.48 2.42 0.15
CA TRP A 75 8.42 3.08 -1.15
C TRP A 75 7.92 4.54 -1.05
N PHE A 76 6.85 4.78 -0.29
CA PHE A 76 6.25 6.11 -0.14
C PHE A 76 7.22 7.08 0.54
N GLU A 77 7.85 6.66 1.64
CA GLU A 77 8.84 7.49 2.34
C GLU A 77 10.03 7.83 1.45
N SER A 78 10.60 6.83 0.77
CA SER A 78 11.78 7.03 -0.08
C SER A 78 11.48 7.93 -1.28
N THR A 79 10.30 7.76 -1.91
CA THR A 79 9.84 8.57 -3.05
C THR A 79 9.55 10.01 -2.66
N LEU A 80 8.79 10.21 -1.57
CA LEU A 80 8.49 11.55 -1.05
C LEU A 80 9.78 12.27 -0.63
N ARG A 81 10.69 11.59 0.06
CA ARG A 81 11.99 12.13 0.46
C ARG A 81 12.80 12.55 -0.77
N ARG A 82 12.84 11.71 -1.82
CA ARG A 82 13.56 12.00 -3.05
C ARG A 82 13.05 13.29 -3.69
N HIS A 83 11.74 13.46 -3.86
CA HIS A 83 11.17 14.69 -4.41
C HIS A 83 11.47 15.93 -3.59
N LEU A 84 11.46 15.83 -2.26
CA LEU A 84 11.80 16.94 -1.37
C LEU A 84 13.30 17.31 -1.48
N VAL A 85 14.19 16.31 -1.58
CA VAL A 85 15.63 16.53 -1.79
C VAL A 85 15.92 17.15 -3.16
N GLU A 86 15.11 16.85 -4.18
CA GLU A 86 15.14 17.48 -5.50
C GLU A 86 14.66 18.95 -5.47
N GLY A 87 14.21 19.46 -4.32
CA GLY A 87 13.81 20.86 -4.12
C GLY A 87 12.34 21.16 -4.37
N LYS A 88 11.50 20.14 -4.55
CA LYS A 88 10.04 20.33 -4.68
C LYS A 88 9.44 20.81 -3.36
N ILE A 89 8.49 21.74 -3.47
CA ILE A 89 7.67 22.13 -2.32
C ILE A 89 6.76 20.96 -1.90
N PRO A 90 6.30 20.90 -0.63
CA PRO A 90 5.52 19.78 -0.12
C PRO A 90 4.30 19.37 -0.95
N SER A 91 3.52 20.34 -1.47
CA SER A 91 2.36 20.05 -2.32
C SER A 91 2.75 19.29 -3.58
N ASP A 92 3.84 19.70 -4.22
CA ASP A 92 4.36 19.10 -5.45
C ASP A 92 4.91 17.71 -5.13
N ALA A 93 5.74 17.60 -4.10
CA ALA A 93 6.35 16.33 -3.71
C ALA A 93 5.31 15.25 -3.35
N ILE A 94 4.26 15.59 -2.59
CA ILE A 94 3.18 14.66 -2.27
C ILE A 94 2.40 14.26 -3.53
N SER A 95 1.98 15.25 -4.34
CA SER A 95 1.17 14.98 -5.53
C SER A 95 1.92 14.14 -6.57
N GLU A 96 3.21 14.40 -6.78
CA GLU A 96 4.04 13.63 -7.71
C GLU A 96 4.35 12.22 -7.19
N THR A 97 4.58 12.06 -5.87
CA THR A 97 4.70 10.73 -5.25
C THR A 97 3.47 9.89 -5.58
N LEU A 98 2.27 10.46 -5.44
CA LEU A 98 1.02 9.76 -5.74
C LEU A 98 0.80 9.54 -7.23
N CYS A 99 1.22 10.48 -8.08
CA CYS A 99 1.19 10.33 -9.53
C CYS A 99 2.00 9.10 -9.97
N GLU A 100 3.23 8.95 -9.46
CA GLU A 100 4.08 7.78 -9.75
C GLU A 100 3.40 6.46 -9.36
N TRP A 101 2.62 6.46 -8.29
CA TRP A 101 1.83 5.28 -7.90
C TRP A 101 0.62 5.05 -8.79
N PHE A 102 -0.13 6.09 -9.14
CA PHE A 102 -1.38 5.96 -9.89
C PHE A 102 -1.15 5.47 -11.32
N ILE A 103 -0.01 5.81 -11.93
CA ILE A 103 0.35 5.35 -13.28
C ILE A 103 1.05 3.99 -13.31
N SER A 104 1.38 3.42 -12.15
CA SER A 104 2.02 2.10 -12.07
C SER A 104 1.02 1.03 -12.52
N PRO A 105 1.45 0.05 -13.35
CA PRO A 105 0.57 -1.04 -13.79
C PRO A 105 0.13 -1.95 -12.65
N GLU A 106 0.81 -1.88 -11.50
CA GLU A 106 0.46 -2.59 -10.28
C GLU A 106 -0.60 -1.85 -9.43
N PHE A 107 -1.07 -0.66 -9.84
CA PHE A 107 -2.06 0.11 -9.08
C PHE A 107 -3.43 -0.56 -9.08
N HIS A 108 -3.88 -0.98 -7.89
CA HIS A 108 -5.23 -1.51 -7.63
C HIS A 108 -5.91 -0.76 -6.48
N GLY A 109 -5.62 0.54 -6.35
CA GLY A 109 -6.07 1.36 -5.22
C GLY A 109 -5.33 1.07 -3.92
N CYS A 110 -5.85 1.56 -2.80
CA CYS A 110 -5.25 1.34 -1.49
C CYS A 110 -5.73 0.01 -0.89
N ALA A 111 -4.80 -0.92 -0.65
CA ALA A 111 -5.10 -2.20 -0.01
C ALA A 111 -5.81 -2.06 1.35
N PHE A 112 -5.54 -0.99 2.10
CA PHE A 112 -6.11 -0.77 3.43
C PHE A 112 -7.54 -0.20 3.37
N ILE A 113 -7.84 0.61 2.34
CA ILE A 113 -9.22 1.05 2.08
C ILE A 113 -10.06 -0.16 1.65
N ASN A 114 -9.55 -0.95 0.70
CA ASN A 114 -10.21 -2.17 0.22
C ASN A 114 -10.42 -3.17 1.38
N ALA A 115 -9.38 -3.42 2.20
CA ALA A 115 -9.47 -4.31 3.34
C ALA A 115 -10.47 -3.84 4.40
N SER A 116 -10.54 -2.53 4.67
CA SER A 116 -11.54 -1.96 5.58
C SER A 116 -12.98 -2.18 5.09
N ALA A 117 -13.20 -2.16 3.77
CA ALA A 117 -14.50 -2.43 3.17
C ALA A 117 -14.90 -3.91 3.26
N GLU A 118 -13.94 -4.82 3.13
CA GLU A 118 -14.17 -6.27 3.22
C GLU A 118 -14.16 -6.80 4.67
N ALA A 119 -13.62 -6.07 5.64
CA ALA A 119 -13.39 -6.53 7.02
C ALA A 119 -14.63 -7.12 7.73
N LYS A 120 -15.83 -6.61 7.44
CA LYS A 120 -17.09 -7.08 8.06
C LYS A 120 -17.44 -8.53 7.75
N SER A 121 -16.85 -9.13 6.70
CA SER A 121 -17.08 -10.54 6.38
C SER A 121 -16.12 -11.49 7.09
N GLU A 122 -15.22 -10.98 7.92
CA GLU A 122 -14.21 -11.77 8.62
C GLU A 122 -14.38 -11.65 10.14
N ASP A 123 -14.18 -12.76 10.85
CA ASP A 123 -14.26 -12.78 12.33
C ASP A 123 -13.12 -11.97 13.00
N ILE A 124 -12.12 -11.56 12.22
CA ILE A 124 -10.97 -10.72 12.60
C ILE A 124 -11.15 -9.25 12.17
N GLU A 125 -12.40 -8.76 12.11
CA GLU A 125 -12.73 -7.40 11.66
C GLU A 125 -11.94 -6.32 12.42
N SER A 126 -11.81 -6.47 13.74
CA SER A 126 -11.16 -5.48 14.59
C SER A 126 -9.66 -5.34 14.27
N GLU A 127 -8.97 -6.47 14.10
CA GLU A 127 -7.55 -6.57 13.78
C GLU A 127 -7.26 -6.02 12.39
N ILE A 128 -8.09 -6.32 11.40
CA ILE A 128 -7.97 -5.73 10.05
C ILE A 128 -8.09 -4.21 10.13
N LYS A 129 -9.11 -3.71 10.82
CA LYS A 129 -9.33 -2.26 10.96
C LYS A 129 -8.23 -1.57 11.76
N GLU A 130 -7.61 -2.25 12.73
CA GLU A 130 -6.46 -1.74 13.47
C GLU A 130 -5.26 -1.54 12.55
N ILE A 131 -4.86 -2.57 11.79
CA ILE A 131 -3.76 -2.46 10.83
C ILE A 131 -4.02 -1.34 9.80
N CYS A 132 -5.27 -1.19 9.34
CA CYS A 132 -5.64 -0.12 8.41
C CYS A 132 -5.48 1.29 9.04
N ARG A 133 -5.89 1.47 10.30
CA ARG A 133 -5.68 2.73 11.04
C ARG A 133 -4.19 3.01 11.24
N ASP A 134 -3.43 2.01 11.65
CA ASP A 134 -1.98 2.15 11.90
C ASP A 134 -1.22 2.54 10.64
N HIS A 135 -1.59 1.95 9.50
CA HIS A 135 -1.03 2.35 8.21
C HIS A 135 -1.27 3.83 7.88
N LYS A 136 -2.48 4.35 8.14
CA LYS A 136 -2.79 5.77 7.92
C LYS A 136 -2.07 6.66 8.93
N ILE A 137 -1.95 6.23 10.19
CA ILE A 137 -1.18 6.94 11.21
C ILE A 137 0.29 7.07 10.79
N GLU A 138 0.90 5.99 10.32
CA GLU A 138 2.31 6.00 9.89
C GLU A 138 2.52 6.86 8.64
N THR A 139 1.60 6.78 7.67
CA THR A 139 1.62 7.66 6.48
C THR A 139 1.58 9.14 6.87
N LYS A 140 0.71 9.52 7.82
CA LYS A 140 0.63 10.88 8.36
C LYS A 140 1.93 11.31 9.05
N LYS A 141 2.54 10.43 9.86
CA LYS A 141 3.83 10.73 10.51
C LYS A 141 4.93 10.99 9.49
N ILE A 142 5.01 10.19 8.43
CA ILE A 142 5.99 10.36 7.35
C ILE A 142 5.77 11.70 6.64
N ILE A 143 4.52 12.03 6.29
CA ILE A 143 4.19 13.32 5.68
C ILE A 143 4.64 14.47 6.60
N ALA A 144 4.21 14.46 7.87
CA ALA A 144 4.56 15.50 8.83
C ALA A 144 6.08 15.66 8.99
N LEU A 145 6.80 14.55 9.15
CA LEU A 145 8.25 14.53 9.34
C LEU A 145 8.99 15.08 8.12
N LEU A 146 8.66 14.61 6.91
CA LEU A 146 9.40 14.96 5.70
C LEU A 146 9.06 16.36 5.20
N THR A 147 7.80 16.78 5.30
CA THR A 147 7.34 18.10 4.86
C THR A 147 7.51 19.19 5.92
N LYS A 148 7.81 18.81 7.17
CA LYS A 148 7.92 19.68 8.35
C LYS A 148 6.62 20.41 8.71
N ILE A 149 5.47 19.88 8.29
CA ILE A 149 4.16 20.39 8.68
C ILE A 149 3.88 19.97 10.13
N ALA A 150 3.81 20.95 11.03
CA ALA A 150 3.62 20.71 12.47
C ALA A 150 2.14 20.67 12.89
N ASP A 151 1.23 21.29 12.13
CA ASP A 151 -0.20 21.28 12.46
C ASP A 151 -0.83 19.94 12.08
N GLU A 152 -1.20 19.15 13.09
CA GLU A 152 -1.84 17.85 12.90
C GLU A 152 -3.16 17.95 12.12
N ARG A 153 -3.88 19.07 12.23
CA ARG A 153 -5.14 19.28 11.49
C ARG A 153 -4.87 19.33 9.98
N VAL A 154 -3.83 20.05 9.57
CA VAL A 154 -3.39 20.11 8.17
C VAL A 154 -2.98 18.73 7.67
N VAL A 155 -2.22 17.97 8.46
CA VAL A 155 -1.82 16.59 8.08
C VAL A 155 -3.03 15.65 7.95
N ASN A 156 -4.03 15.80 8.83
CA ASN A 156 -5.29 15.04 8.73
C ASN A 156 -6.07 15.41 7.46
N GLU A 157 -6.16 16.69 7.12
CA GLU A 157 -6.81 17.17 5.89
C GLU A 157 -6.07 16.71 4.62
N ILE A 158 -4.73 16.74 4.63
CA ILE A 158 -3.91 16.14 3.57
C ILE A 158 -4.26 14.65 3.40
N MET A 159 -4.35 13.89 4.49
CA MET A 159 -4.68 12.46 4.40
C MET A 159 -6.07 12.23 3.79
N LEU A 160 -7.07 13.07 4.12
CA LEU A 160 -8.40 13.00 3.50
C LEU A 160 -8.35 13.29 1.99
N LEU A 161 -7.57 14.28 1.56
CA LEU A 161 -7.36 14.57 0.13
C LEU A 161 -6.67 13.43 -0.60
N ILE A 162 -5.65 12.83 0.02
CA ILE A 162 -4.95 11.65 -0.52
C ILE A 162 -5.92 10.47 -0.68
N ASP A 163 -6.73 10.19 0.34
CA ASP A 163 -7.72 9.10 0.27
C ASP A 163 -8.74 9.34 -0.85
N GLY A 164 -9.23 10.57 -1.02
CA GLY A 164 -10.12 10.95 -2.12
C GLY A 164 -9.46 10.78 -3.49
N ALA A 165 -8.20 11.22 -3.64
CA ALA A 165 -7.45 11.07 -4.88
C ALA A 165 -7.21 9.59 -5.24
N ILE A 166 -6.86 8.75 -4.26
CA ILE A 166 -6.73 7.31 -4.44
C ILE A 166 -8.02 6.70 -4.98
N ILE A 167 -9.18 7.08 -4.42
CA ILE A 167 -10.47 6.56 -4.86
C ILE A 167 -10.79 7.01 -6.30
N HIS A 168 -10.56 8.28 -6.64
CA HIS A 168 -10.79 8.77 -8.01
C HIS A 168 -9.88 8.06 -9.02
N ALA A 169 -8.60 7.87 -8.70
CA ALA A 169 -7.70 7.08 -9.53
C ALA A 169 -8.19 5.62 -9.66
N GLN A 170 -8.64 5.00 -8.56
CA GLN A 170 -9.19 3.64 -8.55
C GLN A 170 -10.49 3.50 -9.37
N MET A 171 -11.27 4.58 -9.51
CA MET A 171 -12.45 4.63 -10.39
C MET A 171 -12.09 4.71 -11.89
N GLY A 172 -10.79 4.82 -12.23
CA GLY A 172 -10.32 4.93 -13.61
C GLY A 172 -10.43 6.33 -14.19
N MET A 173 -10.50 7.37 -13.34
CA MET A 173 -10.37 8.75 -13.81
C MET A 173 -8.98 8.99 -14.37
N ASP A 174 -8.87 9.93 -15.32
CA ASP A 174 -7.59 10.34 -15.87
C ASP A 174 -6.66 10.85 -14.76
N THR A 175 -5.37 10.47 -14.82
CA THR A 175 -4.44 10.80 -13.74
C THR A 175 -4.24 12.30 -13.59
N ASP A 176 -4.21 13.06 -14.68
CA ASP A 176 -4.01 14.52 -14.62
C ASP A 176 -5.24 15.22 -14.03
N ASP A 177 -6.44 14.70 -14.31
CA ASP A 177 -7.71 15.17 -13.73
C ASP A 177 -7.80 14.93 -12.21
N VAL A 178 -7.03 13.98 -11.67
CA VAL A 178 -6.95 13.69 -10.23
C VAL A 178 -5.79 14.44 -9.57
N ILE A 179 -4.61 14.40 -10.16
CA ILE A 179 -3.38 14.97 -9.58
C ILE A 179 -3.40 16.50 -9.62
N SER A 180 -3.93 17.12 -10.67
CA SER A 180 -3.95 18.59 -10.79
C SER A 180 -4.82 19.26 -9.70
N PRO A 181 -6.06 18.81 -9.43
CA PRO A 181 -6.84 19.32 -8.30
C PRO A 181 -6.22 18.99 -6.93
N LEU A 182 -5.67 17.78 -6.76
CA LEU A 182 -4.98 17.39 -5.53
C LEU A 182 -3.83 18.35 -5.21
N LYS A 183 -2.92 18.57 -6.18
CA LYS A 183 -1.79 19.50 -6.03
C LYS A 183 -2.25 20.90 -5.62
N ARG A 184 -3.28 21.44 -6.28
CA ARG A 184 -3.84 22.77 -5.93
C ARG A 184 -4.41 22.81 -4.51
N ALA A 185 -5.16 21.78 -4.11
CA ALA A 185 -5.73 21.70 -2.77
C ALA A 185 -4.64 21.61 -1.70
N LEU A 186 -3.62 20.77 -1.91
CA LEU A 186 -2.45 20.66 -1.03
C LEU A 186 -1.71 22.01 -0.91
N ALA A 187 -1.49 22.72 -2.01
CA ALA A 187 -0.83 24.02 -1.99
C ALA A 187 -1.63 25.05 -1.17
N GLY A 188 -2.97 25.04 -1.30
CA GLY A 188 -3.85 25.91 -0.50
C GLY A 188 -3.81 25.59 1.00
N LEU A 189 -3.76 24.31 1.38
CA LEU A 189 -3.68 23.87 2.77
C LEU A 189 -2.33 24.15 3.43
N ILE A 190 -1.24 24.02 2.67
CA ILE A 190 0.14 24.14 3.20
C ILE A 190 0.62 25.59 3.20
N GLY A 191 0.14 26.41 2.26
CA GLY A 191 0.52 27.81 2.11
C GLY A 191 -0.40 28.81 2.81
N GLY A 192 -1.55 28.37 3.35
CA GLY A 192 -2.46 29.17 4.17
C GLY A 192 -2.09 29.11 5.64
#